data_AF-A0A6J4L678-F1
#
_entry.id   AF-A0A6J4L678-F1
#
_cell.length_a   1.000
_cell.length_b   1.000
_cell.length_c   1.000
_cell.angle_alpha   90.00
_cell.angle_beta   90.00
_cell.angle_gamma   90.00
#
_symmetry.space_group_name_H-M   'P 1'
#
loop_
_entity.id
_entity.type
_entity.pdbx_description
1 polymer ?
#
loop_
_entity_poly.entity_id
_entity_poly.type
_entity_poly.pdbx_seq_one_letter_code
_entity_poly.pdbx_strand_id
1 'polypeptide(L)' 'MAGSGSVSAQLESRHFYNTGDAVQHVAGGMGEIVEGFALWAVVRWEDGRQEEVDQLDPTIWVVERASRE' A
#
# COMPACT_ATOMS: atom_id res chain seq x y z
N MET A 1 -14.09 4.03 35.66
CA MET A 1 -14.89 3.92 34.43
C MET A 1 -13.95 3.44 33.34
N ALA A 2 -14.10 2.20 32.90
CA ALA A 2 -13.25 1.56 31.90
C ALA A 2 -14.01 1.45 30.57
N GLY A 3 -13.31 1.75 29.47
CA GLY A 3 -13.63 1.25 28.13
C GLY A 3 -14.59 2.10 27.30
N SER A 4 -14.06 2.77 26.28
CA SER A 4 -14.66 3.08 24.96
C SER A 4 -13.71 4.05 24.25
N GLY A 5 -13.01 3.77 23.17
CA GLY A 5 -12.87 2.62 22.31
C GLY A 5 -11.95 3.10 21.19
N SER A 6 -10.73 2.55 21.12
CA SER A 6 -9.69 2.93 20.16
C SER A 6 -10.05 2.44 18.74
N VAL A 7 -11.01 3.08 18.08
CA VAL A 7 -11.43 2.70 16.71
C VAL A 7 -10.89 3.62 15.62
N SER A 8 -10.20 4.72 15.95
CA SER A 8 -9.70 5.65 14.93
C SER A 8 -8.38 5.22 14.28
N ALA A 9 -7.51 4.48 14.98
CA ALA A 9 -6.20 4.09 14.43
C ALA A 9 -6.23 2.79 13.60
N GLN A 10 -7.34 2.03 13.63
CA GLN A 10 -7.43 0.73 12.96
C GLN A 10 -7.92 0.82 11.51
N LEU A 11 -8.48 1.96 11.11
CA LEU A 11 -8.90 2.19 9.72
C LEU A 11 -7.73 2.65 8.82
N GLU A 12 -6.66 3.19 9.41
CA GLU A 12 -5.55 3.82 8.69
C GLU A 12 -4.44 2.86 8.23
N SER A 13 -4.58 1.54 8.38
CA SER A 13 -3.49 0.60 8.01
C SER A 13 -3.85 -0.48 6.99
N ARG A 14 -5.12 -0.60 6.57
CA ARG A 14 -5.51 -1.60 5.56
C ARG A 14 -5.59 -1.06 4.13
N HIS A 15 -5.64 0.25 3.93
CA HIS A 15 -5.81 0.83 2.59
C HIS A 15 -4.58 1.54 2.08
N PHE A 16 -3.70 2.00 2.97
CA PHE A 16 -2.47 2.65 2.53
C PHE A 16 -1.38 1.63 2.17
N TYR A 17 -0.65 1.91 1.10
CA TYR A 17 0.59 1.29 0.71
C TYR A 17 1.70 1.63 1.70
N ASN A 18 2.42 0.61 2.16
CA ASN A 18 3.65 0.78 2.93
C ASN A 18 4.84 0.47 2.02
N THR A 19 5.97 1.15 2.26
CA THR A 19 7.23 0.78 1.62
C THR A 19 7.56 -0.69 1.91
N GLY A 20 7.91 -1.43 0.85
CA GLY A 20 8.15 -2.87 0.86
C GLY A 20 6.91 -3.73 0.63
N ASP A 21 5.71 -3.13 0.50
CA ASP A 21 4.53 -3.89 0.10
C ASP A 21 4.69 -4.39 -1.35
N ALA A 22 4.41 -5.67 -1.59
CA ALA A 22 4.29 -6.20 -2.94
C ALA A 22 2.88 -5.95 -3.46
N VAL A 23 2.77 -5.38 -4.65
CA VAL A 23 1.51 -5.02 -5.30
C VAL A 23 1.35 -5.69 -6.65
N GLN A 24 0.10 -5.84 -7.07
CA GLN A 24 -0.26 -6.32 -8.39
C GLN A 24 -1.25 -5.34 -9.03
N HIS A 25 -0.97 -4.96 -10.27
CA HIS A 25 -1.90 -4.22 -11.11
C HIS A 25 -2.92 -5.17 -11.76
N VAL A 26 -4.14 -4.70 -12.02
CA VAL A 26 -5.23 -5.48 -12.62
C VAL A 26 -4.90 -6.07 -13.99
N ALA A 27 -3.96 -5.44 -14.71
CA ALA A 27 -3.42 -5.95 -15.97
C ALA A 27 -2.40 -7.11 -15.79
N GLY A 28 -2.09 -7.50 -14.56
CA GLY A 28 -1.22 -8.63 -14.22
C GLY A 28 0.23 -8.27 -13.87
N GLY A 29 0.62 -6.99 -13.92
CA GLY A 29 1.97 -6.56 -13.58
C GLY A 29 2.23 -6.57 -12.07
N MET A 30 3.38 -7.10 -11.64
CA MET A 30 3.81 -7.10 -10.25
C MET A 30 4.79 -5.96 -9.99
N GLY A 31 4.78 -5.42 -8.78
CA GLY A 31 5.70 -4.39 -8.34
C GLY A 31 5.86 -4.33 -6.83
N GLU A 32 6.79 -3.51 -6.38
CA GLU A 32 7.06 -3.24 -4.97
C GLU A 32 6.89 -1.75 -4.69
N ILE A 33 6.25 -1.40 -3.58
CA ILE A 33 6.19 -0.01 -3.11
C ILE A 33 7.57 0.39 -2.60
N VAL A 34 8.22 1.32 -3.27
CA VAL A 34 9.54 1.81 -2.87
C VAL A 34 9.47 3.10 -2.03
N GLU A 35 8.38 3.86 -2.17
CA GLU A 35 8.10 5.05 -1.36
C GLU A 35 6.61 5.16 -1.06
N GLY A 36 6.24 5.40 0.21
CA GLY A 36 4.86 5.59 0.64
C GLY A 36 4.62 7.00 1.19
N PHE A 37 3.64 7.71 0.64
CA PHE A 37 3.17 9.01 1.12
C PHE A 37 1.68 8.94 1.50
N ALA A 38 1.17 9.97 2.17
CA ALA A 38 -0.22 9.98 2.67
C ALA A 38 -1.28 9.89 1.56
N LEU A 39 -0.99 10.33 0.33
CA LEU A 39 -1.96 10.38 -0.78
C LEU A 39 -1.53 9.55 -2.01
N TRP A 40 -0.25 9.24 -2.13
CA TRP A 40 0.30 8.47 -3.26
C TRP A 40 1.46 7.58 -2.80
N ALA A 41 1.89 6.68 -3.66
CA ALA A 41 3.07 5.84 -3.46
C ALA A 41 3.85 5.72 -4.78
N VAL A 42 5.13 5.39 -4.69
CA VAL A 42 5.92 4.98 -5.86
C VAL A 42 5.97 3.46 -5.89
N VAL A 43 5.50 2.89 -6.98
CA VAL A 43 5.70 1.47 -7.30
C VAL A 43 6.91 1.33 -8.21
N ARG A 44 7.80 0.40 -7.90
CA ARG A 44 8.77 -0.14 -8.84
C ARG A 44 8.21 -1.44 -9.42
N TRP A 45 7.86 -1.41 -10.69
CA TRP A 45 7.37 -2.56 -11.43
C TRP A 45 8.52 -3.50 -11.82
N GLU A 46 8.22 -4.78 -12.08
CA GLU A 46 9.22 -5.78 -12.51
C GLU A 46 9.90 -5.43 -13.84
N ASP A 47 9.28 -4.61 -14.69
CA ASP A 47 9.87 -4.10 -15.93
C ASP A 47 10.93 -2.99 -15.70
N GLY A 48 11.15 -2.61 -14.43
CA GLY A 48 12.09 -1.57 -14.01
C GLY A 48 11.50 -0.16 -14.02
N ARG A 49 10.26 0.02 -14.48
CA ARG A 49 9.57 1.31 -14.47
C ARG A 49 9.19 1.69 -13.04
N GLN A 50 9.31 2.97 -12.73
CA GLN A 50 8.78 3.55 -11.51
C GLN A 50 7.57 4.41 -11.85
N GLU A 51 6.51 4.26 -11.07
CA GLU A 51 5.24 4.94 -11.29
C GLU A 51 4.66 5.45 -9.97
N GLU A 52 4.20 6.70 -9.98
CA GLU A 52 3.41 7.25 -8.90
C GLU A 52 1.96 6.76 -9.03
N VAL A 53 1.44 6.17 -7.96
CA VAL A 53 0.10 5.60 -7.90
C VAL A 53 -0.66 6.20 -6.73
N ASP A 54 -1.96 6.45 -6.92
CA ASP A 54 -2.82 6.95 -5.85
C ASP A 54 -3.04 5.85 -4.80
N GLN A 55 -3.03 6.23 -3.52
CA GLN A 55 -3.23 5.29 -2.41
C GLN A 55 -4.59 4.57 -2.46
N LEU A 56 -5.55 5.13 -3.20
CA LEU A 56 -6.90 4.60 -3.38
C LEU A 56 -7.13 4.06 -4.80
N ASP A 57 -6.07 3.90 -5.61
CA ASP A 57 -6.18 3.37 -6.95
C ASP A 57 -6.76 1.94 -6.92
N PRO A 58 -8.00 1.72 -7.42
CA PRO A 58 -8.65 0.41 -7.36
C PRO A 58 -8.05 -0.59 -8.35
N THR A 59 -7.16 -0.15 -9.25
CA THR A 59 -6.49 -1.01 -10.23
C THR A 59 -5.27 -1.71 -9.66
N ILE A 60 -4.81 -1.31 -8.47
CA ILE A 60 -3.65 -1.88 -7.80
C ILE A 60 -4.08 -2.42 -6.45
N TRP A 61 -3.67 -3.64 -6.13
CA TRP A 61 -3.90 -4.22 -4.81
C TRP A 61 -2.63 -4.80 -4.22
N VAL A 62 -2.55 -4.76 -2.90
CA VAL A 62 -1.45 -5.34 -2.17
C VAL A 62 -1.63 -6.86 -2.09
N VAL A 63 -0.65 -7.59 -2.63
CA VAL A 63 -0.61 -9.06 -2.61
C VAL A 63 0.17 -9.59 -1.41
N GLU A 64 1.20 -8.88 -0.99
CA GLU A 64 1.97 -9.18 0.22
C GLU A 64 2.32 -7.88 0.93
N ARG A 65 2.14 -7.84 2.26
CA ARG A 65 2.46 -6.68 3.07
C ARG A 65 3.90 -6.79 3.57
N ALA A 66 4.62 -5.69 3.60
CA ALA A 66 5.93 -5.62 4.25
C ALA A 66 5.80 -6.13 5.68
N SER A 67 6.64 -7.10 6.04
CA SER A 67 6.70 -7.59 7.42
C SER A 67 7.24 -6.46 8.30
N ARG A 68 6.42 -6.00 9.24
CA ARG A 68 6.84 -5.00 10.22
C ARG A 68 7.65 -5.71 11.30
N GLU A 69 8.98 -5.64 11.19
CA GLU A 69 9.92 -6.11 12.22
C GLU A 69 9.90 -5.22 13.47
#